data_AF-A0A3B0ZTK8-F1
#
_entry.id   AF-A0A3B0ZTK8-F1
#
_cell.length_a   1.000
_cell.length_b   1.000
_cell.length_c   1.000
_cell.angle_alpha   90.00
_cell.angle_beta   90.00
_cell.angle_gamma   90.00
#
_symmetry.space_group_name_H-M   'P 1'
#
loop_
_entity.id
_entity.type
_entity.pdbx_description
1 polymer ?
#
loop_
_entity_poly.entity_id
_entity_poly.type
_entity_poly.pdbx_seq_one_letter_code
_entity_poly.pdbx_strand_id
1 'polypeptide(L)'
;MLSGYGIVFNSQEINFETNRGFLMKQKLLKPAVAAVVLGVAMFAAGSAVAGIANTKHNLGAEGTGTNKTTATGEICVFCHTPHGADTGEGVAVPLWNKTLSDPLAFKTYDQLGTSGTSTYDAAQANIGSVTLACLTCHDGTQAIDNIINAPGSGGYDSTGGGAGGLEWGWEVAGSDPLSVDATGTLIATSIANLGTDLTNDHPVSMQYGGGGISASNPVGPMRDGDFVMPKKVDGLNRWYVDNDFMAAKGTGSTADVLDVWDYKLYTRTVTGADPRGVQFAGEDEPFVECGSCHDPHLETTTFLRISTEAQDGGMSNAGSQICLACHTK
;
A
#
# COMPACT_ATOMS: atom_id res chain seq x y z
N MET A 1 74.85 -55.23 2.49
CA MET A 1 75.78 -55.31 1.34
C MET A 1 75.68 -54.01 0.56
N LEU A 2 76.83 -53.38 0.25
CA LEU A 2 77.07 -52.13 -0.52
C LEU A 2 76.59 -50.83 0.18
N SER A 3 77.49 -49.95 0.68
CA SER A 3 78.36 -48.97 -0.02
C SER A 3 77.54 -47.88 -0.73
N GLY A 4 77.72 -46.57 -0.58
CA GLY A 4 78.68 -45.70 0.09
C GLY A 4 78.53 -44.27 -0.47
N TYR A 5 79.20 -43.30 0.17
CA TYR A 5 79.61 -41.96 -0.31
C TYR A 5 78.57 -40.82 -0.45
N GLY A 6 78.90 -39.70 0.23
CA GLY A 6 78.18 -38.42 0.20
C GLY A 6 78.64 -37.47 -0.90
N ILE A 7 77.92 -36.36 -1.06
CA ILE A 7 78.27 -35.23 -1.93
C ILE A 7 78.00 -33.89 -1.22
N VAL A 8 78.92 -32.97 -1.51
CA VAL A 8 79.21 -31.62 -1.01
C VAL A 8 78.16 -30.58 -1.46
N PHE A 9 77.98 -29.53 -0.64
CA PHE A 9 77.18 -28.34 -0.92
C PHE A 9 77.71 -27.53 -2.12
N ASN A 10 76.81 -26.96 -2.94
CA ASN A 10 77.12 -25.74 -3.68
C ASN A 10 75.88 -24.84 -3.80
N SER A 11 76.02 -23.62 -3.29
CA SER A 11 75.07 -22.51 -3.38
C SER A 11 75.15 -21.87 -4.76
N GLN A 12 74.02 -21.85 -5.48
CA GLN A 12 73.81 -20.93 -6.61
C GLN A 12 72.47 -20.24 -6.37
N GLU A 13 72.57 -18.93 -6.17
CA GLU A 13 71.46 -17.99 -6.06
C GLU A 13 70.59 -18.04 -7.31
N ILE A 14 69.27 -18.12 -7.14
CA ILE A 14 68.30 -17.80 -8.18
C ILE A 14 67.44 -16.64 -7.65
N ASN A 15 67.63 -15.50 -8.31
CA ASN A 15 67.04 -14.19 -8.04
C ASN A 15 65.51 -14.23 -7.85
N PHE A 16 65.05 -13.67 -6.72
CA PHE A 16 63.64 -13.64 -6.30
C PHE A 16 62.95 -12.29 -6.58
N GLU A 17 63.26 -11.61 -7.69
CA GLU A 17 62.73 -10.25 -7.93
C GLU A 17 61.74 -10.09 -9.10
N THR A 18 61.50 -11.11 -9.93
CA THR A 18 60.69 -10.90 -11.15
C THR A 18 59.19 -11.25 -11.03
N ASN A 19 58.70 -11.72 -9.89
CA ASN A 19 57.32 -12.21 -9.75
C ASN A 19 56.38 -11.37 -8.87
N ARG A 20 56.80 -10.19 -8.38
CA ARG A 20 55.92 -9.35 -7.53
C ARG A 20 55.02 -8.39 -8.32
N GLY A 21 55.34 -8.09 -9.58
CA GLY A 21 54.59 -7.14 -10.41
C GLY A 21 53.31 -7.70 -11.08
N PHE A 22 53.26 -9.00 -11.36
CA PHE A 22 52.14 -9.62 -12.08
C PHE A 22 50.93 -9.94 -11.18
N LEU A 23 51.19 -10.32 -9.93
CA LEU A 23 50.14 -10.69 -8.96
C LEU A 23 49.41 -9.49 -8.34
N MET A 24 50.00 -8.29 -8.39
CA MET A 24 49.40 -7.09 -7.78
C MET A 24 48.33 -6.44 -8.66
N LYS A 25 48.46 -6.53 -10.00
CA LYS A 25 47.45 -5.99 -10.94
C LYS A 25 46.14 -6.79 -10.94
N GLN A 26 46.20 -8.10 -10.75
CA GLN A 26 44.99 -8.94 -10.69
C GLN A 26 44.19 -8.82 -9.38
N LYS A 27 44.83 -8.37 -8.29
CA LYS A 27 44.15 -8.18 -6.99
C LYS A 27 43.49 -6.80 -6.83
N LEU A 28 43.85 -5.82 -7.65
CA LEU A 28 43.25 -4.48 -7.64
C LEU A 28 42.14 -4.30 -8.68
N LEU A 29 42.10 -5.13 -9.74
CA LEU A 29 41.03 -5.09 -10.75
C LEU A 29 39.72 -5.74 -10.29
N LYS A 30 39.77 -6.78 -9.44
CA LYS A 30 38.58 -7.47 -8.92
C LYS A 30 37.70 -6.63 -7.97
N PRO A 31 38.24 -5.84 -7.02
CA PRO A 31 37.40 -4.97 -6.20
C PRO A 31 36.88 -3.74 -6.96
N ALA A 32 37.62 -3.25 -7.97
CA ALA A 32 37.21 -2.11 -8.78
C ALA A 32 36.01 -2.43 -9.70
N VAL A 33 35.99 -3.62 -10.31
CA VAL A 33 34.85 -4.06 -11.14
C VAL A 33 33.63 -4.41 -10.27
N ALA A 34 33.84 -5.01 -9.09
CA ALA A 34 32.74 -5.29 -8.15
C ALA A 34 32.10 -3.99 -7.61
N ALA A 35 32.90 -2.96 -7.32
CA ALA A 35 32.38 -1.66 -6.86
C ALA A 35 31.64 -0.88 -7.96
N VAL A 36 32.06 -1.00 -9.23
CA VAL A 36 31.37 -0.36 -10.36
C VAL A 36 30.07 -1.09 -10.71
N VAL A 37 30.03 -2.43 -10.64
CA VAL A 37 28.78 -3.20 -10.84
C VAL A 37 27.80 -2.97 -9.70
N LEU A 38 28.26 -2.83 -8.45
CA LEU A 38 27.41 -2.51 -7.29
C LEU A 38 26.91 -1.05 -7.32
N GLY A 39 27.75 -0.11 -7.80
CA GLY A 39 27.38 1.30 -7.96
C GLY A 39 26.39 1.56 -9.11
N VAL A 40 26.48 0.80 -10.21
CA VAL A 40 25.49 0.88 -11.31
C VAL A 40 24.18 0.19 -10.93
N ALA A 41 24.22 -0.88 -10.12
CA ALA A 41 23.00 -1.50 -9.59
C ALA A 41 22.26 -0.60 -8.57
N MET A 42 22.97 0.22 -7.78
CA MET A 42 22.35 1.19 -6.87
C MET A 42 21.78 2.43 -7.56
N PHE A 43 22.19 2.75 -8.80
CA PHE A 43 21.55 3.78 -9.62
C PHE A 43 20.39 3.28 -10.48
N ALA A 44 20.12 1.97 -10.44
CA ALA A 44 18.96 1.33 -11.10
C ALA A 44 17.84 0.95 -10.11
N ALA A 45 17.97 1.33 -8.83
CA ALA A 45 16.78 1.58 -8.03
C ALA A 45 16.18 2.86 -8.59
N GLY A 46 15.34 2.73 -9.61
CA GLY A 46 14.51 3.83 -10.07
C GLY A 46 13.93 4.48 -8.82
N SER A 47 14.15 5.77 -8.68
CA SER A 47 13.33 6.60 -7.82
C SER A 47 11.90 6.30 -8.25
N ALA A 48 11.20 5.42 -7.53
CA ALA A 48 9.76 5.40 -7.55
C ALA A 48 9.36 6.69 -6.82
N VAL A 49 9.55 7.83 -7.50
CA VAL A 49 8.93 9.07 -7.13
C VAL A 49 7.46 8.77 -7.25
N ALA A 50 6.84 8.60 -6.09
CA ALA A 50 5.43 8.31 -5.97
C ALA A 50 4.67 9.38 -6.75
N GLY A 51 3.75 8.92 -7.60
CA GLY A 51 2.99 9.78 -8.50
C GLY A 51 1.94 10.64 -7.78
N ILE A 52 2.05 10.83 -6.47
CA ILE A 52 1.08 11.64 -5.71
C ILE A 52 1.15 13.11 -6.13
N ALA A 53 2.35 13.59 -6.49
CA ALA A 53 2.61 15.00 -6.76
C ALA A 53 1.68 15.61 -7.82
N ASN A 54 1.30 14.83 -8.83
CA ASN A 54 0.44 15.28 -9.93
C ASN A 54 -1.04 14.96 -9.71
N THR A 55 -1.41 14.44 -8.53
CA THR A 55 -2.77 14.02 -8.22
C THR A 55 -3.50 15.04 -7.35
N LYS A 56 -4.81 14.84 -7.19
CA LYS A 56 -5.64 15.63 -6.26
C LYS A 56 -5.28 15.42 -4.77
N HIS A 57 -4.46 14.42 -4.44
CA HIS A 57 -3.97 14.17 -3.08
C HIS A 57 -2.61 14.81 -2.81
N ASN A 58 -2.04 15.57 -3.75
CA ASN A 58 -1.04 16.56 -3.39
C ASN A 58 -1.74 17.75 -2.71
N LEU A 59 -1.81 17.68 -1.38
CA LEU A 59 -2.48 18.65 -0.52
C LEU A 59 -1.55 19.77 -0.04
N GLY A 60 -0.26 19.70 -0.37
CA GLY A 60 0.73 20.73 -0.02
C GLY A 60 0.68 21.93 -0.97
N ALA A 61 1.60 22.88 -0.77
CA ALA A 61 1.63 24.16 -1.47
C ALA A 61 1.65 24.04 -3.01
N GLU A 62 2.32 23.01 -3.51
CA GLU A 62 2.47 22.72 -4.95
C GLU A 62 1.32 21.88 -5.53
N GLY A 63 0.28 21.62 -4.74
CA GLY A 63 -0.90 20.89 -5.17
C GLY A 63 -1.67 21.55 -6.30
N THR A 64 -2.18 20.73 -7.22
CA THR A 64 -3.11 21.16 -8.30
C THR A 64 -4.57 20.79 -7.99
N GLY A 65 -4.81 20.24 -6.79
CA GLY A 65 -6.13 19.89 -6.27
C GLY A 65 -6.93 21.09 -5.79
N THR A 66 -8.24 20.87 -5.63
CA THR A 66 -9.17 21.84 -5.03
C THR A 66 -8.84 22.08 -3.56
N ASN A 67 -8.39 21.04 -2.86
CA ASN A 67 -7.98 21.11 -1.46
C ASN A 67 -6.46 21.15 -1.40
N LYS A 68 -5.90 22.27 -0.93
CA LYS A 68 -4.48 22.38 -0.64
C LYS A 68 -4.19 23.43 0.42
N THR A 69 -3.00 23.38 0.98
CA THR A 69 -2.53 24.35 1.98
C THR A 69 -1.13 24.86 1.65
N THR A 70 -0.86 26.10 2.02
CA THR A 70 0.50 26.68 1.95
C THR A 70 1.32 26.41 3.22
N ALA A 71 0.73 25.76 4.24
CA ALA A 71 1.41 25.46 5.50
C ALA A 71 2.56 24.46 5.36
N THR A 72 2.57 23.65 4.29
CA THR A 72 3.60 22.64 4.03
C THR A 72 3.85 22.41 2.54
N GLY A 73 5.10 22.08 2.19
CA GLY A 73 5.46 21.53 0.88
C GLY A 73 5.61 20.00 0.89
N GLU A 74 5.50 19.35 2.05
CA GLU A 74 5.61 17.90 2.18
C GLU A 74 4.33 17.21 1.72
N ILE A 75 4.42 16.33 0.73
CA ILE A 75 3.25 15.64 0.15
C ILE A 75 2.83 14.45 1.02
N CYS A 76 3.79 13.75 1.62
CA CYS A 76 3.51 12.52 2.36
C CYS A 76 3.01 12.77 3.79
N VAL A 77 3.20 13.97 4.34
CA VAL A 77 2.96 14.26 5.77
C VAL A 77 1.50 14.09 6.18
N PHE A 78 0.56 14.25 5.24
CA PHE A 78 -0.87 14.03 5.46
C PHE A 78 -1.23 12.56 5.72
N CYS A 79 -0.34 11.62 5.36
CA CYS A 79 -0.57 10.18 5.46
C CYS A 79 0.45 9.51 6.37
N HIS A 80 1.74 9.85 6.21
CA HIS A 80 2.85 9.13 6.79
C HIS A 80 3.77 10.05 7.58
N THR A 81 4.37 9.49 8.63
CA THR A 81 5.44 10.14 9.39
C THR A 81 6.65 9.22 9.52
N PRO A 82 7.89 9.73 9.58
CA PRO A 82 9.05 8.88 9.86
C PRO A 82 9.02 8.22 11.24
N HIS A 83 8.31 8.79 12.21
CA HIS A 83 8.21 8.29 13.60
C HIS A 83 7.10 9.01 14.37
N GLY A 84 6.62 8.38 15.45
CA GLY A 84 5.55 8.94 16.28
C GLY A 84 4.17 8.85 15.62
N ALA A 85 3.99 7.85 14.76
CA ALA A 85 2.72 7.54 14.14
C ALA A 85 1.66 7.08 15.15
N ASP A 86 0.40 7.12 14.75
CA ASP A 86 -0.65 6.39 15.44
C ASP A 86 -0.35 4.89 15.36
N THR A 87 -0.41 4.22 16.51
CA THR A 87 -0.19 2.78 16.64
C THR A 87 -1.48 2.02 16.91
N GLY A 88 -2.64 2.62 16.62
CA GLY A 88 -3.94 1.99 16.77
C GLY A 88 -3.96 0.55 16.26
N GLU A 89 -4.50 -0.35 17.07
CA GLU A 89 -4.54 -1.77 16.78
C GLU A 89 -5.33 -2.05 15.50
N GLY A 90 -4.82 -2.94 14.64
CA GLY A 90 -5.55 -3.44 13.47
C GLY A 90 -5.48 -2.57 12.20
N VAL A 91 -4.59 -1.58 12.13
CA VAL A 91 -4.36 -0.80 10.90
C VAL A 91 -3.10 -1.27 10.18
N ALA A 92 -3.27 -1.81 8.98
CA ALA A 92 -2.20 -2.34 8.13
C ALA A 92 -1.56 -1.25 7.26
N VAL A 93 -1.15 -0.12 7.85
CA VAL A 93 -0.45 0.97 7.13
C VAL A 93 0.84 1.38 7.84
N PRO A 94 1.95 1.61 7.12
CA PRO A 94 3.21 2.02 7.75
C PRO A 94 3.09 3.44 8.32
N LEU A 95 3.35 3.60 9.61
CA LEU A 95 3.56 4.90 10.24
C LEU A 95 2.50 5.97 9.90
N TRP A 96 1.22 5.68 10.15
CA TRP A 96 0.11 6.60 9.88
C TRP A 96 0.22 7.89 10.69
N ASN A 97 0.16 9.04 10.03
CA ASN A 97 0.38 10.34 10.66
C ASN A 97 -0.89 11.08 11.07
N LYS A 98 -2.04 10.40 11.13
CA LYS A 98 -3.30 10.97 11.60
C LYS A 98 -3.85 10.15 12.74
N THR A 99 -4.71 10.75 13.54
CA THR A 99 -5.47 10.01 14.55
C THR A 99 -6.44 9.07 13.83
N LEU A 100 -6.43 7.80 14.20
CA LEU A 100 -7.34 6.80 13.68
C LEU A 100 -8.71 6.94 14.34
N SER A 101 -9.76 6.93 13.52
CA SER A 101 -11.16 6.91 13.99
C SER A 101 -11.47 5.59 14.71
N ASP A 102 -12.45 5.59 15.60
CA ASP A 102 -12.91 4.35 16.26
C ASP A 102 -13.55 3.40 15.22
N PRO A 103 -13.01 2.18 15.01
CA PRO A 103 -13.62 1.15 14.16
C PRO A 103 -15.12 0.92 14.39
N LEU A 104 -15.60 1.10 15.62
CA LEU A 104 -16.98 0.84 16.01
C LEU A 104 -17.93 2.02 15.69
N ALA A 105 -17.40 3.16 15.27
CA ALA A 105 -18.20 4.32 14.87
C ALA A 105 -18.86 4.13 13.50
N PHE A 106 -18.39 3.16 12.71
CA PHE A 106 -18.84 2.94 11.33
C PHE A 106 -19.98 1.93 11.26
N LYS A 107 -21.02 2.27 10.49
CA LYS A 107 -21.97 1.28 9.99
C LYS A 107 -21.46 0.68 8.70
N THR A 108 -21.66 -0.61 8.55
CA THR A 108 -21.22 -1.40 7.40
C THR A 108 -22.40 -1.82 6.53
N TYR A 109 -22.11 -2.19 5.28
CA TYR A 109 -23.13 -2.56 4.30
C TYR A 109 -24.08 -3.68 4.77
N ASP A 110 -23.59 -4.68 5.51
CA ASP A 110 -24.44 -5.74 6.09
C ASP A 110 -25.49 -5.25 7.10
N GLN A 111 -25.40 -4.00 7.55
CA GLN A 111 -26.33 -3.39 8.50
C GLN A 111 -27.47 -2.60 7.82
N LEU A 112 -27.67 -2.75 6.51
CA LEU A 112 -28.72 -2.07 5.75
C LEU A 112 -30.15 -2.46 6.22
N GLY A 113 -30.67 -1.75 7.21
CA GLY A 113 -32.10 -1.64 7.55
C GLY A 113 -32.82 -2.89 8.10
N THR A 114 -32.24 -4.09 7.96
CA THR A 114 -32.76 -5.35 8.50
C THR A 114 -31.62 -6.37 8.44
N SER A 115 -31.29 -7.01 9.56
CA SER A 115 -30.30 -8.10 9.59
C SER A 115 -30.59 -9.11 8.48
N GLY A 116 -29.72 -9.18 7.46
CA GLY A 116 -29.79 -10.18 6.39
C GLY A 116 -30.30 -9.72 5.01
N THR A 117 -30.35 -8.43 4.69
CA THR A 117 -30.73 -7.95 3.34
C THR A 117 -29.56 -7.68 2.39
N SER A 118 -28.32 -7.71 2.89
CA SER A 118 -27.13 -7.65 2.04
C SER A 118 -27.10 -8.83 1.07
N THR A 119 -26.82 -8.58 -0.21
CA THR A 119 -26.88 -9.59 -1.26
C THR A 119 -25.58 -10.38 -1.44
N TYR A 120 -24.55 -10.16 -0.62
CA TYR A 120 -23.26 -10.83 -0.76
C TYR A 120 -23.05 -11.90 0.32
N ASP A 121 -22.34 -12.96 -0.05
CA ASP A 121 -22.12 -14.13 0.79
C ASP A 121 -21.08 -13.90 1.90
N ALA A 122 -20.05 -13.10 1.66
CA ALA A 122 -18.92 -12.90 2.58
C ALA A 122 -19.33 -12.49 3.99
N ALA A 123 -18.59 -12.91 5.02
CA ALA A 123 -18.68 -12.24 6.32
C ALA A 123 -18.08 -10.82 6.19
N GLN A 124 -18.68 -9.84 6.88
CA GLN A 124 -18.15 -8.47 6.96
C GLN A 124 -17.69 -8.18 8.38
N ALA A 125 -16.41 -7.85 8.52
CA ALA A 125 -15.81 -7.42 9.77
C ALA A 125 -16.07 -5.93 9.99
N ASN A 126 -15.89 -5.48 11.24
CA ASN A 126 -15.82 -4.05 11.53
C ASN A 126 -14.74 -3.38 10.67
N ILE A 127 -14.96 -2.11 10.34
CA ILE A 127 -14.01 -1.29 9.61
C ILE A 127 -12.64 -1.34 10.29
N GLY A 128 -11.59 -1.53 9.51
CA GLY A 128 -10.22 -1.69 10.00
C GLY A 128 -9.24 -1.72 8.84
N SER A 129 -8.03 -2.24 9.08
CA SER A 129 -7.00 -2.35 8.04
C SER A 129 -6.76 -0.99 7.35
N VAL A 130 -6.31 -0.99 6.09
CA VAL A 130 -6.09 0.23 5.30
C VAL A 130 -7.34 1.09 5.13
N THR A 131 -8.54 0.50 5.17
CA THR A 131 -9.80 1.23 5.02
C THR A 131 -9.95 2.26 6.13
N LEU A 132 -9.58 1.92 7.36
CA LEU A 132 -9.64 2.87 8.48
C LEU A 132 -8.73 4.08 8.26
N ALA A 133 -7.54 3.86 7.67
CA ALA A 133 -6.62 4.96 7.33
C ALA A 133 -7.25 5.91 6.31
N CYS A 134 -7.86 5.39 5.24
CA CYS A 134 -8.58 6.23 4.26
C CYS A 134 -9.70 7.04 4.94
N LEU A 135 -10.46 6.41 5.83
CA LEU A 135 -11.58 7.03 6.51
C LEU A 135 -11.17 8.16 7.45
N THR A 136 -9.92 8.21 7.94
CA THR A 136 -9.44 9.37 8.72
C THR A 136 -9.43 10.71 7.95
N CYS A 137 -9.62 10.68 6.63
CA CYS A 137 -9.89 11.87 5.81
C CYS A 137 -11.32 11.88 5.27
N HIS A 138 -11.86 10.70 4.96
CA HIS A 138 -13.10 10.52 4.21
C HIS A 138 -14.35 10.35 5.08
N ASP A 139 -14.22 10.15 6.38
CA ASP A 139 -15.36 9.97 7.29
C ASP A 139 -16.03 11.29 7.71
N GLY A 140 -15.44 12.43 7.35
CA GLY A 140 -15.99 13.76 7.63
C GLY A 140 -15.99 14.16 9.10
N THR A 141 -15.28 13.44 9.97
CA THR A 141 -15.27 13.69 11.42
C THR A 141 -14.09 14.53 11.89
N GLN A 142 -13.04 14.63 11.08
CA GLN A 142 -11.84 15.38 11.41
C GLN A 142 -11.25 16.09 10.17
N ALA A 143 -10.50 17.15 10.45
CA ALA A 143 -9.77 17.89 9.45
C ALA A 143 -8.69 17.05 8.77
N ILE A 144 -8.42 17.35 7.50
CA ILE A 144 -7.34 16.71 6.75
C ILE A 144 -5.97 17.00 7.38
N ASP A 145 -5.79 18.16 8.00
CA ASP A 145 -4.60 18.51 8.78
C ASP A 145 -4.66 18.04 10.24
N ASN A 146 -5.55 17.09 10.60
CA ASN A 146 -5.33 16.27 11.79
C ASN A 146 -4.04 15.45 11.59
N ILE A 147 -2.89 15.99 11.99
CA ILE A 147 -1.56 15.47 11.68
C ILE A 147 -0.76 15.37 12.97
N ILE A 148 -0.39 14.15 13.35
CA ILE A 148 0.27 13.85 14.63
C ILE A 148 1.68 14.42 14.69
N ASN A 149 2.44 14.30 13.60
CA ASN A 149 3.79 14.82 13.49
C ASN A 149 3.85 15.80 12.33
N ALA A 150 3.68 17.08 12.65
CA ALA A 150 3.72 18.16 11.68
C ALA A 150 5.13 18.39 11.12
N PRO A 151 5.28 18.96 9.91
CA PRO A 151 6.58 19.30 9.33
C PRO A 151 7.47 20.13 10.26
N GLY A 152 8.77 19.84 10.26
CA GLY A 152 9.76 20.51 11.10
C GLY A 152 9.90 19.92 12.51
N SER A 153 10.69 20.57 13.35
CA SER A 153 10.96 20.09 14.72
C SER A 153 9.96 20.64 15.73
N GLY A 154 9.42 19.77 16.59
CA GLY A 154 8.62 20.17 17.76
C GLY A 154 7.12 20.25 17.51
N GLY A 155 6.64 19.88 16.32
CA GLY A 155 5.22 19.83 15.95
C GLY A 155 4.55 18.49 16.22
N TYR A 156 5.00 17.75 17.24
CA TYR A 156 4.35 16.49 17.64
C TYR A 156 3.18 16.77 18.57
N ASP A 157 2.01 16.27 18.21
CA ASP A 157 0.80 16.25 19.01
C ASP A 157 0.12 14.89 18.81
N SER A 158 -0.02 14.10 19.88
CA SER A 158 -0.66 12.77 19.81
C SER A 158 -2.12 12.78 19.34
N THR A 159 -2.78 13.95 19.34
CA THR A 159 -4.15 14.12 18.86
C THR A 159 -4.20 14.71 17.44
N GLY A 160 -3.05 15.09 16.89
CA GLY A 160 -2.93 15.81 15.62
C GLY A 160 -3.68 17.14 15.59
N GLY A 161 -3.82 17.85 16.73
CA GLY A 161 -4.66 19.05 16.85
C GLY A 161 -6.16 18.77 17.07
N GLY A 162 -6.55 17.50 17.24
CA GLY A 162 -7.94 17.08 17.43
C GLY A 162 -8.78 17.20 16.16
N ALA A 163 -10.10 17.17 16.29
CA ALA A 163 -11.02 17.15 15.14
C ALA A 163 -10.86 18.38 14.21
N GLY A 164 -10.44 19.53 14.74
CA GLY A 164 -10.18 20.75 13.97
C GLY A 164 -8.80 20.81 13.31
N GLY A 165 -7.96 19.78 13.49
CA GLY A 165 -6.61 19.74 12.93
C GLY A 165 -5.65 20.77 13.55
N LEU A 166 -4.61 21.10 12.81
CA LEU A 166 -3.57 22.05 13.21
C LEU A 166 -3.92 23.50 12.88
N GLU A 167 -5.20 23.76 12.56
CA GLU A 167 -5.72 25.06 12.15
C GLU A 167 -5.01 25.64 10.91
N TRP A 168 -4.58 24.77 9.99
CA TRP A 168 -3.94 25.21 8.76
C TRP A 168 -4.92 25.95 7.86
N GLY A 169 -4.41 26.97 7.16
CA GLY A 169 -5.16 27.66 6.13
C GLY A 169 -5.34 26.76 4.91
N TRP A 170 -6.58 26.46 4.54
CA TRP A 170 -6.92 25.70 3.36
C TRP A 170 -7.37 26.61 2.23
N GLU A 171 -6.76 26.45 1.06
CA GLU A 171 -7.29 27.00 -0.17
C GLU A 171 -8.51 26.16 -0.58
N VAL A 172 -9.67 26.80 -0.66
CA VAL A 172 -10.92 26.19 -1.11
C VAL A 172 -11.35 26.88 -2.39
N ALA A 173 -11.58 26.10 -3.46
CA ALA A 173 -12.04 26.65 -4.73
C ALA A 173 -13.55 26.92 -4.70
N GLY A 174 -13.98 27.90 -3.89
CA GLY A 174 -15.37 28.35 -3.86
C GLY A 174 -16.37 27.24 -3.51
N SER A 175 -17.41 27.08 -4.34
CA SER A 175 -18.49 26.10 -4.15
C SER A 175 -18.21 24.73 -4.76
N ASP A 176 -16.93 24.35 -4.97
CA ASP A 176 -16.60 23.03 -5.47
C ASP A 176 -17.08 21.96 -4.46
N PRO A 177 -17.95 21.01 -4.89
CA PRO A 177 -18.51 19.99 -4.01
C PRO A 177 -17.45 19.03 -3.43
N LEU A 178 -16.20 19.06 -3.89
CA LEU A 178 -15.10 18.28 -3.34
C LEU A 178 -14.25 19.04 -2.31
N SER A 179 -14.65 20.26 -1.95
CA SER A 179 -13.87 21.11 -1.05
C SER A 179 -13.90 20.65 0.41
N VAL A 180 -12.90 21.10 1.17
CA VAL A 180 -12.96 21.17 2.63
C VAL A 180 -13.69 22.44 3.09
N ASP A 181 -14.14 22.46 4.34
CA ASP A 181 -14.61 23.68 5.01
C ASP A 181 -13.45 24.50 5.59
N ALA A 182 -13.77 25.57 6.31
CA ALA A 182 -12.78 26.45 6.93
C ALA A 182 -11.89 25.76 7.99
N THR A 183 -12.30 24.59 8.49
CA THR A 183 -11.53 23.78 9.45
C THR A 183 -10.65 22.75 8.75
N GLY A 184 -10.73 22.61 7.42
CA GLY A 184 -10.02 21.56 6.70
C GLY A 184 -10.73 20.22 6.67
N THR A 185 -12.00 20.15 7.09
CA THR A 185 -12.82 18.92 7.05
C THR A 185 -13.58 18.85 5.74
N LEU A 186 -13.70 17.67 5.11
CA LEU A 186 -14.50 17.53 3.88
C LEU A 186 -15.95 17.98 4.13
N ILE A 187 -16.48 18.86 3.28
CA ILE A 187 -17.85 19.36 3.44
C ILE A 187 -18.86 18.21 3.35
N ALA A 188 -19.92 18.26 4.15
CA ALA A 188 -20.91 17.18 4.23
C ALA A 188 -21.65 16.88 2.91
N THR A 189 -21.71 17.84 1.98
CA THR A 189 -22.29 17.64 0.65
C THR A 189 -21.33 16.99 -0.34
N SER A 190 -20.09 16.75 0.07
CA SER A 190 -19.09 16.15 -0.79
C SER A 190 -19.33 14.66 -0.96
N ILE A 191 -19.29 14.19 -2.19
CA ILE A 191 -19.29 12.74 -2.47
C ILE A 191 -18.01 12.05 -1.97
N ALA A 192 -16.95 12.82 -1.71
CA ALA A 192 -15.74 12.30 -1.08
C ALA A 192 -15.87 12.20 0.44
N ASN A 193 -16.87 12.85 1.05
CA ASN A 193 -17.22 12.65 2.45
C ASN A 193 -18.18 11.46 2.55
N LEU A 194 -17.61 10.29 2.83
CA LEU A 194 -18.35 9.04 2.98
C LEU A 194 -19.13 8.99 4.31
N GLY A 195 -18.73 9.82 5.28
CA GLY A 195 -19.30 9.77 6.62
C GLY A 195 -18.93 8.48 7.37
N THR A 196 -19.64 8.22 8.46
CA THR A 196 -19.52 6.97 9.22
C THR A 196 -20.62 5.96 8.87
N ASP A 197 -21.51 6.28 7.93
CA ASP A 197 -22.59 5.38 7.51
C ASP A 197 -22.28 4.82 6.12
N LEU A 198 -21.53 3.71 6.08
CA LEU A 198 -21.08 3.08 4.82
C LEU A 198 -22.12 2.09 4.25
N THR A 199 -23.38 2.19 4.69
CA THR A 199 -24.42 1.23 4.28
C THR A 199 -24.81 1.34 2.81
N ASN A 200 -24.46 2.44 2.14
CA ASN A 200 -24.72 2.69 0.73
C ASN A 200 -23.44 2.71 -0.14
N ASP A 201 -22.30 2.35 0.45
CA ASP A 201 -21.01 2.32 -0.24
C ASP A 201 -20.67 0.91 -0.73
N HIS A 202 -19.72 0.81 -1.67
CA HIS A 202 -19.21 -0.50 -2.05
C HIS A 202 -18.63 -1.18 -0.79
N PRO A 203 -19.04 -2.42 -0.46
CA PRO A 203 -18.62 -3.03 0.79
C PRO A 203 -17.09 -3.20 0.87
N VAL A 204 -16.56 -2.96 2.05
CA VAL A 204 -15.15 -3.09 2.46
C VAL A 204 -15.08 -3.82 3.78
N SER A 205 -13.90 -4.26 4.21
CA SER A 205 -13.74 -5.14 5.37
C SER A 205 -14.59 -6.41 5.25
N MET A 206 -14.75 -6.92 4.03
CA MET A 206 -15.43 -8.18 3.73
C MET A 206 -14.45 -9.27 3.29
N GLN A 207 -14.71 -10.53 3.64
CA GLN A 207 -13.93 -11.65 3.13
C GLN A 207 -14.00 -11.70 1.60
N TYR A 208 -12.87 -12.00 0.94
CA TYR A 208 -12.86 -12.23 -0.49
C TYR A 208 -13.58 -13.54 -0.86
N GLY A 209 -14.33 -13.55 -1.97
CA GLY A 209 -14.99 -14.76 -2.49
C GLY A 209 -16.03 -15.40 -1.57
N GLY A 210 -16.62 -14.62 -0.65
CA GLY A 210 -17.55 -15.19 0.32
C GLY A 210 -16.88 -15.89 1.52
N GLY A 211 -15.54 -15.84 1.61
CA GLY A 211 -14.75 -16.59 2.58
C GLY A 211 -14.41 -18.00 2.09
N GLY A 212 -13.69 -18.77 2.91
CA GLY A 212 -13.21 -20.12 2.59
C GLY A 212 -11.72 -20.21 2.28
N ILE A 213 -11.09 -19.08 1.95
CA ILE A 213 -9.63 -18.94 1.85
C ILE A 213 -9.07 -18.50 3.20
N SER A 214 -7.98 -19.13 3.64
CA SER A 214 -7.29 -18.79 4.88
C SER A 214 -5.83 -19.25 4.86
N ALA A 215 -5.05 -18.95 5.91
CA ALA A 215 -3.66 -19.38 6.03
C ALA A 215 -3.49 -20.90 5.93
N SER A 216 -4.33 -21.66 6.63
CA SER A 216 -4.31 -23.12 6.59
C SER A 216 -5.03 -23.72 5.37
N ASN A 217 -5.87 -22.92 4.69
CA ASN A 217 -6.64 -23.33 3.51
C ASN A 217 -6.49 -22.31 2.35
N PRO A 218 -5.28 -22.14 1.78
CA PRO A 218 -4.98 -21.05 0.85
C PRO A 218 -5.63 -21.21 -0.54
N VAL A 219 -6.18 -22.39 -0.84
CA VAL A 219 -6.87 -22.73 -2.10
C VAL A 219 -8.24 -23.38 -1.81
N GLY A 220 -8.83 -23.03 -0.67
CA GLY A 220 -10.13 -23.53 -0.26
C GLY A 220 -11.26 -23.19 -1.24
N PRO A 221 -12.35 -23.98 -1.26
CA PRO A 221 -13.51 -23.57 -2.02
C PRO A 221 -14.06 -22.27 -1.43
N MET A 222 -14.05 -21.24 -2.26
CA MET A 222 -14.76 -20.00 -1.97
C MET A 222 -16.27 -20.29 -1.92
N ARG A 223 -16.99 -19.60 -1.03
CA ARG A 223 -18.45 -19.76 -0.95
C ARG A 223 -19.15 -19.20 -2.18
N ASP A 224 -18.60 -18.13 -2.73
CA ASP A 224 -19.03 -17.57 -3.99
C ASP A 224 -18.14 -18.12 -5.12
N GLY A 225 -18.74 -18.94 -5.99
CA GLY A 225 -18.07 -19.56 -7.12
C GLY A 225 -17.80 -18.61 -8.28
N ASP A 226 -18.38 -17.42 -8.27
CA ASP A 226 -18.21 -16.40 -9.31
C ASP A 226 -16.97 -15.52 -9.07
N PHE A 227 -16.12 -15.87 -8.11
CA PHE A 227 -14.86 -15.17 -7.84
C PHE A 227 -13.65 -15.88 -8.44
N VAL A 228 -12.71 -15.08 -8.94
CA VAL A 228 -11.40 -15.57 -9.37
C VAL A 228 -10.61 -16.06 -8.16
N MET A 229 -10.02 -17.25 -8.22
CA MET A 229 -9.19 -17.76 -7.11
C MET A 229 -8.00 -16.82 -6.87
N PRO A 230 -7.81 -16.28 -5.65
CA PRO A 230 -6.70 -15.38 -5.40
C PRO A 230 -5.38 -16.16 -5.32
N LYS A 231 -4.29 -15.51 -5.74
CA LYS A 231 -2.94 -16.03 -5.57
C LYS A 231 -2.42 -15.67 -4.19
N LYS A 232 -1.66 -16.58 -3.58
CA LYS A 232 -0.96 -16.34 -2.32
C LYS A 232 0.51 -16.04 -2.61
N VAL A 233 1.05 -14.99 -2.00
CA VAL A 233 2.47 -14.66 -2.08
C VAL A 233 3.28 -15.74 -1.37
N ASP A 234 4.33 -16.25 -2.02
CA ASP A 234 5.14 -17.33 -1.46
C ASP A 234 5.74 -16.94 -0.10
N GLY A 235 5.67 -17.88 0.86
CA GLY A 235 6.14 -17.68 2.23
C GLY A 235 5.38 -16.66 3.09
N LEU A 236 4.33 -16.00 2.56
CA LEU A 236 3.58 -14.96 3.27
C LEU A 236 2.07 -15.25 3.26
N ASN A 237 1.39 -14.95 4.38
CA ASN A 237 -0.08 -14.88 4.41
C ASN A 237 -0.54 -13.57 3.78
N ARG A 238 -0.36 -13.42 2.47
CA ARG A 238 -0.81 -12.29 1.68
C ARG A 238 -1.37 -12.80 0.37
N TRP A 239 -2.48 -12.21 -0.07
CA TRP A 239 -3.17 -12.63 -1.27
C TRP A 239 -3.41 -11.46 -2.22
N TYR A 240 -3.60 -11.78 -3.49
CA TYR A 240 -3.90 -10.82 -4.52
C TYR A 240 -4.60 -11.49 -5.70
N VAL A 241 -5.22 -10.67 -6.54
CA VAL A 241 -5.78 -11.08 -7.82
C VAL A 241 -5.02 -10.35 -8.91
N ASP A 242 -4.55 -11.10 -9.89
CA ASP A 242 -3.84 -10.56 -11.04
C ASP A 242 -4.68 -9.49 -11.73
N ASN A 243 -3.99 -8.44 -12.20
CA ASN A 243 -4.60 -7.46 -13.07
C ASN A 243 -4.25 -7.71 -14.54
N ASP A 244 -4.97 -8.65 -15.15
CA ASP A 244 -4.79 -9.03 -16.56
C ASP A 244 -4.89 -7.84 -17.51
N PHE A 245 -5.75 -6.87 -17.21
CA PHE A 245 -5.91 -5.67 -18.03
C PHE A 245 -4.63 -4.83 -18.05
N MET A 246 -4.05 -4.56 -16.88
CA MET A 246 -2.80 -3.79 -16.78
C MET A 246 -1.59 -4.59 -17.28
N ALA A 247 -1.58 -5.91 -17.09
CA ALA A 247 -0.58 -6.79 -17.68
C ALA A 247 -0.60 -6.75 -19.21
N ALA A 248 -1.79 -6.77 -19.83
CA ALA A 248 -1.94 -6.65 -21.28
C ALA A 248 -1.49 -5.27 -21.82
N LYS A 249 -1.48 -4.24 -20.97
CA LYS A 249 -0.95 -2.90 -21.29
C LYS A 249 0.57 -2.78 -21.07
N GLY A 250 1.22 -3.83 -20.57
CA GLY A 250 2.66 -3.88 -20.33
C GLY A 250 3.12 -3.11 -19.08
N THR A 251 2.19 -2.70 -18.22
CA THR A 251 2.51 -1.99 -16.96
C THR A 251 2.37 -2.87 -15.73
N GLY A 252 1.58 -3.94 -15.80
CA GLY A 252 1.50 -5.01 -14.81
C GLY A 252 2.10 -6.33 -15.29
N SER A 253 1.97 -7.37 -14.48
CA SER A 253 2.50 -8.71 -14.68
C SER A 253 1.52 -9.74 -14.13
N THR A 254 1.37 -10.86 -14.83
CA THR A 254 0.62 -12.05 -14.35
C THR A 254 1.56 -13.17 -13.87
N ALA A 255 2.86 -12.88 -13.75
CA ALA A 255 3.92 -13.86 -13.54
C ALA A 255 4.05 -14.38 -12.09
N ASP A 256 2.93 -14.69 -11.43
CA ASP A 256 2.87 -15.23 -10.05
C ASP A 256 3.70 -14.44 -9.03
N VAL A 257 3.86 -13.13 -9.27
CA VAL A 257 4.53 -12.20 -8.37
C VAL A 257 3.62 -11.00 -8.20
N LEU A 258 3.29 -10.69 -6.94
CA LEU A 258 2.54 -9.50 -6.58
C LEU A 258 3.23 -8.23 -7.09
N ASP A 259 2.52 -7.44 -7.87
CA ASP A 259 2.94 -6.12 -8.33
C ASP A 259 2.03 -4.97 -7.84
N VAL A 260 2.27 -3.77 -8.36
CA VAL A 260 1.54 -2.56 -7.94
C VAL A 260 0.14 -2.43 -8.57
N TRP A 261 -0.11 -3.08 -9.70
CA TRP A 261 -1.38 -3.06 -10.41
C TRP A 261 -2.33 -4.16 -9.98
N ASP A 262 -1.82 -5.23 -9.36
CA ASP A 262 -2.64 -6.29 -8.81
C ASP A 262 -3.62 -5.80 -7.73
N TYR A 263 -4.79 -6.42 -7.69
CA TYR A 263 -5.79 -6.16 -6.65
C TYR A 263 -5.36 -6.86 -5.37
N LYS A 264 -4.74 -6.09 -4.47
CA LYS A 264 -4.25 -6.58 -3.17
C LYS A 264 -5.42 -6.95 -2.28
N LEU A 265 -5.38 -8.14 -1.69
CA LEU A 265 -6.33 -8.56 -0.66
C LEU A 265 -5.64 -8.43 0.70
N TYR A 266 -6.24 -7.65 1.59
CA TYR A 266 -5.64 -7.32 2.87
C TYR A 266 -5.85 -8.47 3.84
N THR A 267 -4.75 -8.93 4.44
CA THR A 267 -4.80 -10.01 5.39
C THR A 267 -5.35 -9.51 6.72
N ARG A 268 -6.37 -10.19 7.24
CA ARG A 268 -6.89 -9.92 8.58
C ARG A 268 -7.13 -11.24 9.30
N THR A 269 -7.03 -11.21 10.62
CA THR A 269 -7.38 -12.32 11.50
C THR A 269 -8.63 -11.91 12.27
N VAL A 270 -9.79 -12.42 11.88
CA VAL A 270 -11.07 -12.13 12.55
C VAL A 270 -11.66 -13.45 13.05
N THR A 271 -12.20 -13.44 14.27
CA THR A 271 -12.77 -14.62 14.90
C THR A 271 -14.28 -14.48 15.06
N GLY A 272 -14.99 -15.62 15.04
CA GLY A 272 -16.43 -15.65 15.28
C GLY A 272 -17.22 -15.43 14.00
N ALA A 273 -18.31 -14.67 14.11
CA ALA A 273 -19.26 -14.46 13.02
C ALA A 273 -19.67 -12.99 12.93
N ASP A 274 -20.07 -12.57 11.74
CA ASP A 274 -20.70 -11.27 11.54
C ASP A 274 -22.14 -11.24 12.11
N PRO A 275 -22.82 -10.08 12.12
CA PRO A 275 -24.20 -9.96 12.60
C PRO A 275 -25.23 -10.83 11.85
N ARG A 276 -24.90 -11.33 10.66
CA ARG A 276 -25.73 -12.25 9.86
C ARG A 276 -25.47 -13.72 10.20
N GLY A 277 -24.45 -14.00 11.02
CA GLY A 277 -24.04 -15.35 11.44
C GLY A 277 -23.04 -16.01 10.49
N VAL A 278 -22.53 -15.27 9.50
CA VAL A 278 -21.53 -15.76 8.56
C VAL A 278 -20.16 -15.83 9.25
N GLN A 279 -19.49 -16.98 9.15
CA GLN A 279 -18.27 -17.26 9.93
C GLN A 279 -17.01 -16.70 9.27
N PHE A 280 -16.12 -16.17 10.11
CA PHE A 280 -14.73 -15.91 9.76
C PHE A 280 -13.88 -17.17 9.93
N ALA A 281 -12.72 -17.25 9.26
CA ALA A 281 -11.82 -18.40 9.39
C ALA A 281 -11.16 -18.51 10.78
N GLY A 282 -11.08 -17.41 11.54
CA GLY A 282 -10.38 -17.39 12.84
C GLY A 282 -8.85 -17.37 12.72
N GLU A 283 -8.32 -17.19 11.52
CA GLU A 283 -6.90 -17.07 11.19
C GLU A 283 -6.73 -16.06 10.06
N ASP A 284 -5.50 -15.84 9.59
CA ASP A 284 -5.23 -14.93 8.48
C ASP A 284 -6.01 -15.32 7.22
N GLU A 285 -6.87 -14.42 6.76
CA GLU A 285 -7.71 -14.60 5.57
C GLU A 285 -7.70 -13.32 4.71
N PRO A 286 -7.97 -13.42 3.40
CA PRO A 286 -7.98 -12.27 2.50
C PRO A 286 -9.28 -11.47 2.58
N PHE A 287 -9.14 -10.15 2.76
CA PHE A 287 -10.24 -9.19 2.77
C PHE A 287 -10.14 -8.20 1.60
N VAL A 288 -11.31 -7.78 1.12
CA VAL A 288 -11.45 -6.62 0.25
C VAL A 288 -11.52 -5.37 1.11
N GLU A 289 -10.63 -4.42 0.84
CA GLU A 289 -10.54 -3.12 1.52
C GLU A 289 -10.48 -1.98 0.49
N CYS A 290 -10.59 -0.72 0.90
CA CYS A 290 -10.45 0.42 -0.03
C CYS A 290 -9.16 0.32 -0.85
N GLY A 291 -8.06 -0.05 -0.19
CA GLY A 291 -6.74 -0.18 -0.81
C GLY A 291 -6.58 -1.37 -1.77
N SER A 292 -7.59 -2.24 -1.88
CA SER A 292 -7.63 -3.34 -2.85
C SER A 292 -7.80 -2.78 -4.26
N CYS A 293 -8.65 -1.75 -4.40
CA CYS A 293 -8.94 -1.10 -5.67
C CYS A 293 -8.22 0.24 -5.82
N HIS A 294 -8.00 0.96 -4.72
CA HIS A 294 -7.33 2.26 -4.73
C HIS A 294 -5.86 2.14 -4.26
N ASP A 295 -4.97 2.89 -4.89
CA ASP A 295 -3.60 3.08 -4.42
C ASP A 295 -3.25 4.55 -4.53
N PRO A 296 -3.14 5.28 -3.40
CA PRO A 296 -2.88 6.72 -3.43
C PRO A 296 -1.54 7.06 -4.12
N HIS A 297 -0.64 6.09 -4.30
CA HIS A 297 0.65 6.28 -4.97
C HIS A 297 0.58 6.20 -6.51
N LEU A 298 -0.57 5.81 -7.08
CA LEU A 298 -0.76 5.69 -8.52
C LEU A 298 -1.34 6.98 -9.14
N GLU A 299 -0.77 7.39 -10.28
CA GLU A 299 -1.27 8.49 -11.12
C GLU A 299 -2.39 8.03 -12.06
N THR A 300 -3.50 7.60 -11.48
CA THR A 300 -4.71 7.24 -12.24
C THR A 300 -5.87 8.14 -11.87
N THR A 301 -6.89 8.20 -12.73
CA THR A 301 -8.15 8.84 -12.35
C THR A 301 -8.71 8.11 -11.13
N THR A 302 -8.92 8.85 -10.03
CA THR A 302 -9.41 8.32 -8.73
C THR A 302 -8.51 7.28 -8.04
N PHE A 303 -7.21 7.21 -8.37
CA PHE A 303 -6.24 6.29 -7.73
C PHE A 303 -6.55 4.81 -7.92
N LEU A 304 -7.40 4.45 -8.87
CA LEU A 304 -7.71 3.07 -9.12
C LEU A 304 -6.48 2.32 -9.64
N ARG A 305 -6.32 1.06 -9.23
CA ARG A 305 -5.33 0.11 -9.76
C ARG A 305 -5.69 -0.32 -11.19
N ILE A 306 -6.15 0.60 -12.02
CA ILE A 306 -6.46 0.38 -13.43
C ILE A 306 -6.47 1.73 -14.14
N SER A 307 -6.01 1.75 -15.39
CA SER A 307 -6.14 2.93 -16.24
C SER A 307 -6.05 2.56 -17.72
N THR A 308 -6.88 3.18 -18.56
CA THR A 308 -6.81 2.97 -20.02
C THR A 308 -5.55 3.56 -20.65
N GLU A 309 -5.01 4.61 -20.03
CA GLU A 309 -3.73 5.24 -20.34
C GLU A 309 -2.78 4.92 -19.18
N ALA A 310 -1.62 4.33 -19.46
CA ALA A 310 -0.62 4.06 -18.43
C ALA A 310 -0.06 5.39 -17.91
N GLN A 311 -0.70 5.96 -16.87
CA GLN A 311 -0.49 7.33 -16.38
C GLN A 311 -1.05 8.39 -17.38
N ASP A 312 -1.38 9.60 -16.92
CA ASP A 312 -2.02 10.70 -17.69
C ASP A 312 -3.56 10.74 -17.81
N GLY A 313 -4.29 10.23 -16.81
CA GLY A 313 -5.70 10.62 -16.65
C GLY A 313 -6.70 9.90 -17.58
N GLY A 314 -6.33 8.72 -18.11
CA GLY A 314 -7.26 7.82 -18.81
C GLY A 314 -8.48 7.43 -17.96
N MET A 315 -9.59 7.05 -18.60
CA MET A 315 -10.79 6.59 -17.89
C MET A 315 -10.46 5.37 -17.02
N SER A 316 -10.59 5.51 -15.71
CA SER A 316 -10.49 4.38 -14.80
C SER A 316 -11.70 3.45 -14.98
N ASN A 317 -11.44 2.15 -15.10
CA ASN A 317 -12.46 1.09 -15.16
C ASN A 317 -13.33 1.04 -16.44
N ALA A 318 -12.79 1.43 -17.60
CA ALA A 318 -13.49 1.25 -18.88
C ALA A 318 -13.86 -0.22 -19.11
N GLY A 319 -15.14 -0.51 -19.40
CA GLY A 319 -15.61 -1.89 -19.59
C GLY A 319 -15.76 -2.71 -18.30
N SER A 320 -15.80 -2.06 -17.13
CA SER A 320 -15.96 -2.71 -15.82
C SER A 320 -14.83 -3.68 -15.46
N GLN A 321 -13.63 -3.41 -15.95
CA GLN A 321 -12.46 -4.28 -15.81
C GLN A 321 -12.05 -4.55 -14.35
N ILE A 322 -12.31 -3.63 -13.41
CA ILE A 322 -12.15 -3.90 -11.97
C ILE A 322 -13.05 -5.05 -11.54
N CYS A 323 -14.33 -4.98 -11.92
CA CYS A 323 -15.29 -6.01 -11.57
C CYS A 323 -14.89 -7.35 -12.20
N LEU A 324 -14.47 -7.32 -13.47
CA LEU A 324 -14.07 -8.52 -14.22
C LEU A 324 -12.72 -9.11 -13.78
N ALA A 325 -11.89 -8.35 -13.08
CA ALA A 325 -10.66 -8.88 -12.50
C ALA A 325 -10.95 -9.83 -11.33
N CYS A 326 -11.95 -9.50 -10.51
CA CYS A 326 -12.29 -10.30 -9.33
C CYS A 326 -13.44 -11.28 -9.56
N HIS A 327 -14.35 -10.97 -10.50
CA HIS A 327 -15.53 -11.78 -10.76
C HIS A 327 -15.51 -12.44 -12.14
N THR A 328 -15.78 -13.74 -12.17
CA THR A 328 -16.11 -14.49 -13.38
C THR A 328 -17.60 -14.36 -13.65
N LYS A 329 -17.99 -13.38 -14.48
CA LYS A 329 -19.39 -13.16 -14.90
C LYS A 329 -19.64 -13.59 -16.35
#